data_AF-A0A183DA50-F1
#
_entry.id   AF-A0A183DA50-F1
#
_cell.length_a   1.000
_cell.length_b   1.000
_cell.length_c   1.000
_cell.angle_alpha   90.00
_cell.angle_beta   90.00
_cell.angle_gamma   90.00
#
_symmetry.space_group_name_H-M   'P 1'
#
loop_
_entity.id
_entity.type
_entity.pdbx_description
1 polymer ?
#
loop_
_entity_poly.entity_id
_entity_poly.type
_entity_poly.pdbx_seq_one_letter_code
_entity_poly.pdbx_strand_id
1 'polypeptide(L)'
;MKTLTEMLTEREAIAQLCETILDEGTEHWGVKVERVEVKDIRLPQQLTRAMAAEAEAAREARAKVVAAEGEQKVSPARSMVLQFLLGSAKTTPKSLREYRV
;
A
#
# COMPACT_ATOMS: atom_id res chain seq x y z
N MET A 1 -9.98 -18.42 4.67
CA MET A 1 -9.56 -18.91 3.34
C MET A 1 -8.28 -18.18 3.01
N LYS A 2 -7.14 -18.88 3.02
CA LYS A 2 -5.86 -18.23 2.69
C LYS A 2 -5.92 -17.72 1.25
N THR A 3 -5.60 -16.46 1.01
CA THR A 3 -5.70 -15.86 -0.32
C THR A 3 -4.51 -16.26 -1.20
N LEU A 4 -4.71 -16.23 -2.52
CA LEU A 4 -3.69 -16.31 -3.58
C LEU A 4 -2.32 -15.76 -3.16
N THR A 5 -2.40 -14.50 -2.78
CA THR A 5 -1.31 -13.62 -2.40
C THR A 5 -0.57 -14.10 -1.16
N GLU A 6 -1.27 -14.68 -0.19
CA GLU A 6 -0.66 -15.25 1.01
C GLU A 6 0.20 -16.46 0.67
N MET A 7 -0.26 -17.38 -0.19
CA MET A 7 0.56 -18.53 -0.62
C MET A 7 1.81 -18.12 -1.41
N LEU A 8 1.72 -17.04 -2.20
CA LEU A 8 2.87 -16.49 -2.92
C LEU A 8 3.87 -15.78 -1.99
N THR A 9 3.38 -15.19 -0.89
CA THR A 9 4.20 -14.54 0.14
C THR A 9 4.80 -15.57 1.11
N GLU A 10 4.10 -16.68 1.34
CA GLU A 10 4.48 -17.80 2.21
C GLU A 10 5.41 -18.83 1.53
N ARG A 11 6.10 -18.49 0.42
CA ARG A 11 6.97 -19.45 -0.30
C ARG A 11 7.93 -20.18 0.63
N GLU A 12 8.49 -19.46 1.59
CA GLU A 12 9.42 -20.00 2.59
C GLU A 12 8.72 -20.94 3.58
N ALA A 13 7.51 -20.61 4.02
CA ALA A 13 6.72 -21.48 4.89
C ALA A 13 6.25 -22.76 4.17
N ILE A 14 5.92 -22.66 2.87
CA ILE A 14 5.58 -23.83 2.05
C ILE A 14 6.82 -24.73 1.88
N ALA A 15 7.99 -24.14 1.61
CA ALA A 15 9.23 -24.89 1.48
C ALA A 15 9.56 -25.65 2.78
N GLN A 16 9.44 -25.01 3.94
CA GLN A 16 9.64 -25.64 5.25
C GLN A 16 8.63 -26.77 5.50
N LEU A 17 7.35 -26.55 5.20
CA LEU A 17 6.33 -27.58 5.36
C LEU A 17 6.58 -28.78 4.44
N CYS A 18 7.01 -28.55 3.21
CA CYS A 18 7.41 -29.60 2.28
C CYS A 18 8.67 -30.34 2.76
N GLU A 19 9.65 -29.64 3.34
CA GLU A 19 10.84 -30.24 3.92
C GLU A 19 10.48 -31.21 5.04
N THR A 20 9.62 -30.82 5.98
CA THR A 20 9.17 -31.69 7.07
C THR A 20 8.46 -32.94 6.55
N ILE A 21 7.52 -32.78 5.61
CA ILE A 21 6.77 -33.91 5.04
C ILE A 21 7.68 -34.86 4.27
N LEU A 22 8.64 -34.32 3.51
CA LEU A 22 9.56 -35.12 2.73
C LEU A 22 10.57 -35.84 3.63
N ASP A 23 11.10 -35.19 4.66
CA ASP A 23 12.06 -35.79 5.60
C ASP A 23 11.42 -36.97 6.36
N GLU A 24 10.22 -36.79 6.91
CA GLU A 24 9.42 -37.88 7.51
C GLU A 24 9.18 -39.03 6.52
N GLY A 25 8.91 -38.66 5.27
CA GLY A 25 8.69 -39.60 4.17
C GLY A 25 9.95 -40.27 3.66
N THR A 26 11.16 -39.73 3.84
CA THR A 26 12.41 -40.31 3.31
C THR A 26 13.26 -40.98 4.38
N GLU A 27 12.93 -40.79 5.66
CA GLU A 27 13.63 -41.40 6.79
C GLU A 27 13.67 -42.94 6.69
N HIS A 28 12.58 -43.57 6.24
CA HIS A 28 12.51 -45.02 6.05
C HIS A 28 13.38 -45.55 4.89
N TRP A 29 13.83 -44.69 3.98
CA TRP A 29 14.78 -45.01 2.92
C TRP A 29 16.22 -44.65 3.27
N GLY A 30 16.47 -44.09 4.47
CA GLY A 30 17.79 -43.64 4.90
C GLY A 30 18.31 -42.42 4.13
N VAL A 31 17.41 -41.65 3.51
CA VAL A 31 17.74 -40.43 2.76
C VAL A 31 17.34 -39.21 3.60
N LYS A 32 18.29 -38.32 3.85
CA LYS A 32 18.06 -37.06 4.56
C LYS A 32 17.86 -35.92 3.56
N VAL A 33 16.80 -35.14 3.75
CA VAL A 33 16.51 -33.96 2.93
C VAL A 33 17.23 -32.75 3.51
N GLU A 34 18.16 -32.13 2.76
CA GLU A 34 18.92 -30.96 3.26
C GLU A 34 18.25 -29.62 2.93
N ARG A 35 17.57 -29.51 1.79
CA ARG A 35 16.93 -28.27 1.35
C ARG A 35 15.85 -28.54 0.31
N VAL A 36 14.68 -27.94 0.51
CA VAL A 36 13.60 -27.91 -0.47
C VAL A 36 13.43 -26.50 -1.02
N GLU A 37 13.44 -26.36 -2.35
CA GLU A 37 13.26 -25.07 -3.02
C GLU A 37 12.14 -25.16 -4.06
N VAL A 38 11.13 -24.30 -3.93
CA VAL A 38 10.03 -24.21 -4.90
C VAL A 38 10.49 -23.41 -6.11
N LYS A 39 10.72 -24.09 -7.25
CA LYS A 39 11.24 -23.46 -8.49
C LYS A 39 10.21 -22.63 -9.25
N ASP A 40 9.06 -23.18 -9.61
CA ASP A 40 8.07 -22.50 -10.44
C ASP A 40 6.64 -22.83 -9.98
N ILE A 41 5.78 -21.82 -9.88
CA ILE A 41 4.36 -21.97 -9.52
C ILE A 41 3.56 -21.40 -10.68
N ARG A 42 2.91 -22.28 -11.45
CA ARG A 42 2.10 -21.87 -12.60
C ARG A 42 0.64 -21.77 -12.20
N LEU A 43 0.11 -20.55 -12.28
CA LEU A 43 -1.29 -20.27 -12.01
C LEU A 43 -2.10 -20.30 -13.31
N PRO A 44 -3.33 -20.84 -13.28
CA PRO A 44 -4.25 -20.73 -14.40
C PRO A 44 -4.50 -19.26 -14.77
N GLN A 45 -4.44 -18.94 -16.07
CA GLN A 45 -4.52 -17.55 -16.57
C GLN A 45 -5.79 -16.82 -16.11
N GLN A 46 -6.90 -17.54 -15.95
CA GLN A 46 -8.17 -16.99 -15.47
C GLN A 46 -8.06 -16.46 -14.03
N LEU A 47 -7.41 -17.21 -13.13
CA LEU A 47 -7.21 -16.80 -11.74
C LEU A 47 -6.24 -15.63 -11.64
N THR A 48 -5.18 -15.60 -12.45
CA THR A 48 -4.25 -14.47 -12.49
C THR A 48 -4.96 -13.17 -12.87
N ARG A 49 -5.87 -13.21 -13.84
CA ARG A 49 -6.66 -12.05 -14.26
C ARG A 49 -7.64 -11.60 -13.18
N ALA A 50 -8.35 -12.54 -12.55
CA ALA A 50 -9.26 -12.23 -11.45
C ALA A 50 -8.53 -11.60 -10.25
N MET A 51 -7.37 -12.15 -9.89
CA MET A 51 -6.53 -11.63 -8.80
C MET A 51 -5.94 -10.25 -9.14
N ALA A 52 -5.55 -10.01 -10.39
CA ALA A 52 -5.09 -8.68 -10.82
C ALA A 52 -6.22 -7.64 -10.73
N ALA A 53 -7.44 -8.01 -11.15
CA ALA A 53 -8.60 -7.13 -11.04
C ALA A 53 -8.97 -6.83 -9.58
N GLU A 54 -8.93 -7.84 -8.71
CA GLU A 54 -9.17 -7.69 -7.27
C GLU A 54 -8.10 -6.81 -6.62
N ALA A 55 -6.82 -7.03 -6.94
CA ALA A 55 -5.71 -6.23 -6.43
C ALA A 55 -5.81 -4.77 -6.86
N GLU A 56 -6.20 -4.49 -8.12
CA GLU A 56 -6.39 -3.12 -8.61
C GLU A 56 -7.58 -2.44 -7.89
N ALA A 57 -8.71 -3.14 -7.75
CA ALA A 57 -9.86 -2.61 -7.01
C ALA A 57 -9.51 -2.29 -5.55
N ALA A 58 -8.77 -3.19 -4.88
CA ALA A 58 -8.29 -2.97 -3.52
C ALA A 58 -7.31 -1.79 -3.44
N ARG A 59 -6.43 -1.63 -4.44
CA ARG A 59 -5.49 -0.51 -4.53
C ARG A 59 -6.20 0.82 -4.73
N GLU A 60 -7.16 0.89 -5.64
CA GLU A 60 -7.99 2.08 -5.87
C GLU A 60 -8.80 2.46 -4.63
N ALA A 61 -9.41 1.46 -3.98
CA ALA A 61 -10.16 1.68 -2.73
C ALA A 61 -9.24 2.27 -1.64
N ARG A 62 -8.05 1.68 -1.45
CA ARG A 62 -7.05 2.21 -0.50
C ARG A 62 -6.58 3.61 -0.87
N ALA A 63 -6.35 3.89 -2.15
CA ALA A 63 -5.94 5.21 -2.62
C ALA A 63 -7.00 6.28 -2.30
N LYS A 64 -8.29 5.96 -2.49
CA LYS A 64 -9.41 6.85 -2.12
C LYS A 64 -9.45 7.14 -0.62
N VAL A 65 -9.25 6.11 0.21
CA VAL A 65 -9.20 6.27 1.67
C VAL A 65 -8.04 7.19 2.08
N VAL A 66 -6.84 6.93 1.54
CA VAL A 66 -5.64 7.74 1.84
C VAL A 66 -5.81 9.18 1.36
N ALA A 67 -6.44 9.40 0.20
CA ALA A 67 -6.72 10.74 -0.30
C ALA A 67 -7.71 11.49 0.60
N ALA A 68 -8.80 10.85 1.02
CA ALA A 68 -9.78 11.44 1.93
C ALA A 68 -9.16 11.79 3.29
N GLU A 69 -8.31 10.92 3.84
CA GLU A 69 -7.55 11.21 5.06
C GLU A 69 -6.55 12.36 4.87
N GLY A 70 -5.90 12.43 3.71
CA GLY A 70 -4.98 13.51 3.35
C GLY A 70 -5.69 14.87 3.29
N GLU A 71 -6.88 14.93 2.68
CA GLU A 71 -7.68 16.15 2.64
C GLU A 71 -8.12 16.60 4.02
N GLN A 72 -8.56 15.66 4.88
CA GLN A 72 -8.94 15.97 6.25
C GLN A 72 -7.76 16.55 7.05
N LYS A 73 -6.56 15.99 6.90
CA LYS A 73 -5.34 16.46 7.58
C LYS A 73 -4.88 17.84 7.08
N VAL A 74 -5.08 18.15 5.79
CA VAL A 74 -4.65 19.42 5.17
C VAL A 74 -5.68 20.55 5.34
N SER A 75 -6.95 20.22 5.61
CA SER A 75 -8.04 21.19 5.82
C SER A 75 -7.75 22.30 6.86
N PRO A 76 -7.30 22.00 8.09
CA PRO A 76 -7.02 23.04 9.08
C PRO A 76 -5.86 23.97 8.67
N ALA A 77 -4.82 23.42 8.04
CA ALA A 77 -3.69 24.20 7.54
C ALA A 77 -4.14 25.17 6.41
N ARG A 78 -5.01 24.70 5.50
CA ARG A 78 -5.58 25.53 4.43
C ARG A 78 -6.44 26.67 4.99
N SER A 79 -7.30 26.38 5.96
CA SER A 79 -8.16 27.38 6.60
C SER A 79 -7.34 28.50 7.26
N MET A 80 -6.27 28.14 7.97
CA MET A 80 -5.36 29.09 8.60
C MET A 80 -4.69 30.03 7.59
N VAL A 81 -4.19 29.50 6.47
CA VAL A 81 -3.58 30.29 5.40
C VAL A 81 -4.60 31.24 4.76
N LEU A 82 -5.81 30.77 4.50
CA LEU A 82 -6.87 31.59 3.91
C LEU A 82 -7.26 32.76 4.82
N GLN A 83 -7.35 32.51 6.13
CA GLN A 83 -7.66 33.52 7.12
C GLN A 83 -6.55 34.58 7.23
N PHE A 84 -5.29 34.16 7.11
CA PHE A 84 -4.15 35.09 7.09
C PHE A 84 -4.20 36.01 5.86
N LEU A 85 -4.40 35.46 4.66
CA LEU A 85 -4.48 36.24 3.42
C LEU A 85 -5.65 37.23 3.42
N LEU A 86 -6.82 36.82 3.93
CA LEU A 86 -7.98 37.70 4.06
C LEU A 86 -7.78 38.79 5.12
N GLY A 87 -7.01 38.51 6.18
CA GLY A 87 -6.64 39.47 7.21
C GLY A 87 -5.72 40.58 6.69
N SER A 88 -4.76 40.23 5.83
CA SER A 88 -3.79 41.19 5.26
C SER A 88 -4.39 42.14 4.22
N ALA A 89 -5.58 41.86 3.67
CA ALA A 89 -6.22 42.69 2.65
C ALA A 89 -6.98 43.93 3.20
N LYS A 90 -7.15 44.06 4.52
CA LYS A 90 -7.92 45.16 5.15
C LYS A 90 -7.12 46.39 5.59
N THR A 91 -5.81 46.42 5.34
CA THR A 91 -4.95 47.57 5.71
C THR A 91 -4.37 48.24 4.47
N THR A 92 -5.16 49.14 3.86
CA THR A 92 -4.62 50.21 3.00
C THR A 92 -4.42 51.45 3.88
N PRO A 93 -3.20 51.97 4.06
CA PRO A 93 -3.02 53.23 4.78
C PRO A 93 -3.51 54.41 3.91
N LYS A 94 -4.58 55.07 4.37
CA LYS A 94 -4.97 56.41 3.90
C LYS A 94 -3.94 57.43 4.39
N SER A 95 -2.88 57.69 3.62
CA SER A 95 -2.07 58.92 3.83
C SER A 95 -1.15 59.25 2.65
N LEU A 96 -1.71 59.59 1.49
CA LEU A 96 -0.95 60.28 0.42
C LEU A 96 -1.86 61.26 -0.33
N ARG A 97 -2.31 62.31 0.36
CA ARG A 97 -2.79 63.56 -0.25
C ARG A 97 -2.44 64.71 0.68
N GLU A 98 -1.20 65.18 0.60
CA GLU A 98 -0.79 66.55 0.92
C GLU A 98 0.73 66.67 0.70
N TYR A 99 1.14 66.71 -0.58
CA TYR A 99 2.35 67.43 -0.98
C TYR A 99 2.29 67.71 -2.47
N ARG A 100 1.69 68.85 -2.83
CA ARG A 100 1.99 69.52 -4.10
C ARG A 100 2.05 71.01 -3.81
N VAL A 101 3.25 71.53 -4.05
CA VAL A 101 3.65 72.94 -4.11
C VAL A 101 2.76 73.70 -5.07
#